data_AF-A0A6G1BN91-F1
#
_entry.id   AF-A0A6G1BN91-F1
#
_cell.length_a   1.000
_cell.length_b   1.000
_cell.length_c   1.000
_cell.angle_alpha   90.00
_cell.angle_beta   90.00
_cell.angle_gamma   90.00
#
_symmetry.space_group_name_H-M   'P 1'
#
loop_
_entity.id
_entity.type
_entity.pdbx_description
1 polymer ?
#
loop_
_entity_poly.entity_id
_entity_poly.type
_entity_poly.pdbx_seq_one_letter_code
_entity_poly.pdbx_strand_id
1 'polypeptide(L)'
;MLKHMVGRITTKPGGKPEMGEAFVVDRYNRPLPKVRTSRSDPGEGGHRQLPPGTINILHVHEIIQLYQGKSSNHPGLMSVEEIALKFRLEASVVQNIVQFVSLPQDEHVNKKEEN
;
A
#
# COMPACT_ATOMS: atom_id res chain seq x y z
N MET A 1 -51.53 -31.05 4.86
CA MET A 1 -51.01 -32.44 4.95
C MET A 1 -49.57 -32.43 4.46
N LEU A 2 -48.60 -32.55 5.37
CA LEU A 2 -47.19 -32.74 5.04
C LEU A 2 -46.72 -34.03 5.70
N LYS A 3 -46.88 -35.15 4.98
CA LYS A 3 -46.18 -36.40 5.29
C LYS A 3 -44.71 -36.14 4.94
N HIS A 4 -43.78 -36.37 5.86
CA HIS A 4 -42.45 -37.00 5.66
C HIS A 4 -41.57 -36.67 6.87
N MET A 5 -41.67 -37.51 7.90
CA MET A 5 -40.67 -37.57 8.97
C MET A 5 -39.64 -38.62 8.55
N VAL A 6 -38.59 -38.20 7.87
CA VAL A 6 -37.48 -39.07 7.46
C VAL A 6 -36.41 -39.04 8.55
N GLY A 7 -36.32 -40.14 9.31
CA GLY A 7 -35.24 -40.39 10.27
C GLY A 7 -35.73 -40.68 11.68
N ARG A 8 -36.23 -41.90 11.93
CA ARG A 8 -36.45 -42.38 13.30
C ARG A 8 -35.14 -42.99 13.80
N ILE A 9 -34.36 -42.22 14.56
CA ILE A 9 -33.15 -42.75 15.22
C ILE A 9 -33.63 -43.62 16.39
N THR A 10 -33.36 -44.93 16.30
CA THR A 10 -33.64 -45.87 17.39
C THR A 10 -32.31 -46.23 18.05
N THR A 11 -32.11 -45.80 19.29
CA THR A 11 -31.02 -46.31 20.13
C THR A 11 -31.42 -47.68 20.69
N LYS A 12 -30.44 -48.57 20.91
CA LYS A 12 -30.68 -49.86 21.57
C LYS A 12 -31.14 -49.62 23.02
N PRO A 13 -32.11 -50.38 23.55
CA PRO A 13 -32.59 -50.19 24.91
C PRO A 13 -31.47 -50.60 25.88
N GLY A 14 -30.83 -49.61 26.50
CA GLY A 14 -29.77 -49.83 27.50
C GLY A 14 -28.43 -49.14 27.23
N GLY A 15 -28.24 -48.48 26.09
CA GLY A 15 -27.07 -47.61 25.88
C GLY A 15 -27.31 -46.22 26.51
N LYS A 16 -26.36 -45.70 27.30
CA LYS A 16 -26.37 -44.27 27.65
C LYS A 16 -26.41 -43.47 26.34
N PRO A 17 -27.36 -42.56 26.15
CA PRO A 17 -27.36 -41.67 25.00
C PRO A 17 -26.23 -40.65 25.21
N GLU A 18 -25.01 -41.03 24.84
CA GLU A 18 -23.92 -40.06 24.66
C GLU A 18 -24.14 -39.36 23.33
N MET A 19 -25.22 -38.57 23.26
CA MET A 19 -25.26 -37.46 22.33
C MET A 19 -24.17 -36.52 22.80
N GLY A 20 -23.02 -36.48 22.11
CA GLY A 20 -22.16 -35.31 22.18
C GLY A 20 -23.05 -34.11 21.86
N GLU A 21 -23.34 -33.30 22.87
CA GLU A 21 -24.43 -32.33 22.85
C GLU A 21 -24.16 -31.25 21.81
N ALA A 22 -24.61 -31.48 20.58
CA ALA A 22 -24.65 -30.44 19.56
C ALA A 22 -25.85 -29.54 19.87
N PHE A 23 -25.69 -28.62 20.81
CA PHE A 23 -26.68 -27.59 21.07
C PHE A 23 -26.73 -26.63 19.87
N VAL A 24 -27.86 -26.63 19.15
CA VAL A 24 -28.17 -25.57 18.19
C VAL A 24 -28.62 -24.36 19.00
N VAL A 25 -27.69 -23.45 19.29
CA VAL A 25 -27.99 -22.19 19.96
C VAL A 25 -28.33 -21.16 18.89
N ASP A 26 -29.44 -20.42 19.08
CA ASP A 26 -29.92 -19.41 18.13
C ASP A 26 -28.88 -18.28 17.90
N ARG A 27 -28.01 -18.02 18.89
CA ARG A 27 -26.86 -17.12 18.78
C ARG A 27 -25.62 -17.72 19.45
N TYR A 28 -24.57 -17.95 18.67
CA TYR A 28 -23.27 -18.36 19.21
C TYR A 28 -22.51 -17.14 19.73
N ASN A 29 -22.12 -17.17 21.02
CA ASN A 29 -21.16 -16.21 21.62
C ASN A 29 -19.71 -16.57 21.23
N ARG A 30 -19.47 -16.88 19.94
CA ARG A 30 -18.13 -17.12 19.42
C ARG A 30 -17.62 -15.81 18.81
N PRO A 31 -16.39 -15.38 19.12
CA PRO A 31 -15.83 -14.21 18.47
C PRO A 31 -15.78 -14.45 16.96
N LEU A 32 -16.31 -13.50 16.19
CA LEU A 32 -16.24 -13.56 14.74
C LEU A 32 -14.76 -13.66 14.29
N PRO A 33 -14.46 -14.44 13.24
CA PRO A 33 -13.12 -14.44 12.66
C PRO A 33 -12.70 -13.00 12.35
N LYS A 34 -11.50 -12.61 12.78
CA LYS A 34 -10.95 -11.28 12.47
C LYS A 34 -10.97 -11.10 10.95
N VAL A 35 -11.66 -10.07 10.49
CA VAL A 35 -11.59 -9.66 9.08
C VAL A 35 -10.14 -9.27 8.81
N ARG A 36 -9.45 -10.09 8.02
CA ARG A 36 -8.12 -9.75 7.51
C ARG A 36 -8.31 -8.66 6.47
N THR A 37 -8.34 -7.40 6.92
CA THR A 37 -8.12 -6.30 5.99
C THR A 37 -6.64 -6.35 5.61
N SER A 38 -6.35 -6.45 4.32
CA SER A 38 -5.04 -6.02 3.82
C SER A 38 -5.02 -4.50 3.94
N ARG A 39 -4.92 -4.00 5.18
CA ARG A 39 -4.25 -2.73 5.35
C ARG A 39 -2.83 -3.05 4.87
N SER A 40 -2.54 -2.69 3.62
CA SER A 40 -1.21 -2.19 3.33
C SER A 40 -1.01 -1.19 4.45
N ASP A 41 -0.22 -1.53 5.46
CA ASP A 41 0.26 -0.53 6.39
C ASP A 41 0.88 0.50 5.44
N PRO A 42 0.22 1.64 5.16
CA PRO A 42 0.77 2.60 4.25
C PRO A 42 1.79 3.25 5.16
N GLY A 43 2.99 2.66 5.22
CA GLY A 43 4.17 3.31 5.75
C GLY A 43 4.17 4.66 5.09
N GLU A 44 3.76 5.64 5.87
CA GLU A 44 3.40 6.99 5.49
C GLU A 44 4.41 7.50 4.47
N GLY A 45 3.93 7.81 3.26
CA GLY A 45 4.67 8.35 2.12
C GLY A 45 6.20 8.43 2.23
N GLY A 46 6.89 7.29 2.15
CA GLY A 46 8.35 7.29 2.01
C GLY A 46 9.15 7.46 3.31
N HIS A 47 8.56 7.30 4.50
CA HIS A 47 9.27 7.35 5.79
C HIS A 47 9.81 6.00 6.31
N ARG A 48 9.75 4.93 5.51
CA ARG A 48 10.56 3.75 5.84
C ARG A 48 12.02 4.11 5.61
N GLN A 49 12.83 4.12 6.65
CA GLN A 49 14.28 4.32 6.51
C GLN A 49 14.82 3.23 5.57
N LEU A 50 15.18 3.65 4.36
CA LEU A 50 15.70 2.74 3.35
C LEU A 50 17.16 2.42 3.68
N PRO A 51 17.66 1.24 3.29
CA PRO A 51 19.08 0.95 3.39
C PRO A 51 19.91 2.03 2.69
N PRO A 52 21.11 2.37 3.22
CA PRO A 52 22.00 3.32 2.59
C PRO A 52 22.31 2.86 1.15
N GLY A 53 22.24 3.80 0.20
CA GLY A 53 22.41 3.51 -1.23
C GLY A 53 21.11 3.25 -2.01
N THR A 54 19.93 3.40 -1.37
CA THR A 54 18.64 3.27 -2.06
C THR A 54 18.05 4.65 -2.37
N ILE A 55 17.45 4.82 -3.55
CA ILE A 55 16.79 6.05 -3.99
C ILE A 55 15.29 5.97 -3.68
N ASN A 56 14.72 7.03 -3.08
CA ASN A 56 13.28 7.18 -2.87
C ASN A 56 12.65 8.01 -4.01
N ILE A 57 11.34 7.90 -4.21
CA ILE A 57 10.58 8.70 -5.17
C ILE A 57 10.77 10.21 -4.92
N LEU A 58 10.85 10.63 -3.66
CA LEU A 58 11.16 12.03 -3.31
C LEU A 58 12.54 12.48 -3.82
N HIS A 59 13.53 11.59 -3.77
CA HIS A 59 14.87 11.88 -4.32
C HIS A 59 14.83 11.94 -5.85
N VAL A 60 14.08 11.04 -6.51
CA VAL A 60 13.87 11.09 -7.98
C VAL A 60 13.25 12.42 -8.38
N HIS A 61 12.23 12.87 -7.65
CA HIS A 61 11.59 14.15 -7.87
C HIS A 61 12.58 15.32 -7.71
N GLU A 62 13.38 15.34 -6.63
CA GLU A 62 14.38 16.37 -6.40
C GLU A 62 15.47 16.38 -7.50
N ILE A 63 15.93 15.21 -7.95
CA ILE A 63 16.90 15.07 -9.06
C ILE A 63 16.38 15.75 -10.32
N ILE A 64 15.12 15.52 -10.69
CA ILE A 64 14.54 16.12 -11.89
C ILE A 64 14.38 17.64 -11.71
N GLN A 65 13.97 18.10 -10.51
CA GLN A 65 13.87 19.53 -10.23
C GLN A 65 15.23 20.23 -10.28
N LEU A 66 16.30 19.61 -9.79
CA LEU A 66 17.66 20.13 -9.87
C LEU A 66 18.15 20.19 -11.32
N TYR A 67 17.87 19.13 -12.10
CA TYR A 67 18.21 19.10 -13.52
C TYR A 67 17.45 20.18 -14.33
N GLN A 68 16.20 20.48 -13.95
CA GLN A 68 15.40 21.55 -14.57
C GLN A 68 15.66 22.94 -13.99
N GLY A 69 16.45 23.06 -12.91
CA GLY A 69 16.69 24.32 -12.20
C GLY A 69 15.48 24.89 -11.47
N LYS A 70 14.48 24.05 -11.18
CA LYS A 70 13.26 24.39 -10.42
C LYS A 70 13.35 23.99 -8.94
N SER A 71 14.51 23.48 -8.51
CA SER A 71 14.70 23.07 -7.12
C SER A 71 14.64 24.27 -6.18
N SER A 72 13.95 24.11 -5.06
CA SER A 72 13.95 25.12 -3.98
C SER A 72 15.30 25.26 -3.29
N ASN A 73 16.11 24.19 -3.29
CA ASN A 73 17.36 24.11 -2.54
C ASN A 73 18.56 24.71 -3.27
N HIS A 74 18.51 24.78 -4.61
CA HIS A 74 19.60 25.30 -5.42
C HIS A 74 19.06 26.12 -6.59
N PRO A 75 19.42 27.42 -6.70
CA PRO A 75 19.03 28.23 -7.85
C PRO A 75 19.90 27.87 -9.06
N GLY A 76 19.25 27.35 -10.11
CA GLY A 76 19.90 27.09 -11.40
C GLY A 76 19.96 25.63 -11.80
N LEU A 77 20.31 25.40 -13.08
CA LEU A 77 20.48 24.08 -13.67
C LEU A 77 21.73 23.41 -13.10
N MET A 78 21.59 22.18 -12.61
CA MET A 78 22.71 21.39 -12.12
C MET A 78 23.11 20.31 -13.14
N SER A 79 24.40 20.09 -13.32
CA SER A 79 24.89 19.07 -14.26
C SER A 79 24.63 17.65 -13.74
N VAL A 80 24.54 16.67 -14.65
CA VAL A 80 24.30 15.25 -14.29
C VAL A 80 25.38 14.74 -13.32
N GLU A 81 26.63 15.15 -13.53
CA GLU A 81 27.77 14.77 -12.70
C GLU A 81 27.68 15.37 -11.29
N GLU A 82 27.29 16.64 -11.16
CA GLU A 82 27.09 17.31 -9.87
C GLU A 82 25.95 16.68 -9.07
N ILE A 83 24.84 16.36 -9.75
CA ILE A 83 23.70 15.67 -9.12
C ILE A 83 24.12 14.29 -8.64
N ALA A 84 24.88 13.54 -9.45
CA ALA A 84 25.40 12.23 -9.08
C ALA A 84 26.27 12.30 -7.82
N LEU A 85 27.15 13.30 -7.70
CA LEU A 85 27.97 13.53 -6.51
C LEU A 85 27.13 13.87 -5.28
N LYS A 86 26.09 14.71 -5.42
CA LYS A 86 25.21 15.11 -4.31
C LYS A 86 24.47 13.91 -3.71
N PHE A 87 23.95 13.02 -4.56
CA PHE A 87 23.18 11.85 -4.12
C PHE A 87 24.03 10.58 -3.95
N ARG A 88 25.35 10.65 -4.22
CA ARG A 88 26.29 9.51 -4.22
C ARG A 88 25.82 8.38 -5.15
N LEU A 89 25.40 8.76 -6.34
CA LEU A 89 24.91 7.88 -7.39
C LEU A 89 25.90 7.81 -8.55
N GLU A 90 25.74 6.81 -9.39
CA GLU A 90 26.43 6.76 -10.67
C GLU A 90 25.76 7.71 -11.67
N ALA A 91 26.55 8.38 -12.52
CA ALA A 91 26.03 9.32 -13.51
C ALA A 91 25.05 8.65 -14.50
N SER A 92 25.24 7.37 -14.81
CA SER A 92 24.34 6.58 -15.67
C SER A 92 22.93 6.47 -15.09
N VAL A 93 22.80 6.33 -13.77
CA VAL A 93 21.50 6.27 -13.07
C VAL A 93 20.78 7.61 -13.15
N VAL A 94 21.51 8.71 -12.92
CA VAL A 94 20.93 10.07 -13.03
C VAL A 94 20.49 10.36 -14.46
N GLN A 95 21.30 9.98 -15.44
CA GLN A 95 20.95 10.12 -16.86
C GLN A 95 19.70 9.32 -17.22
N ASN A 96 19.58 8.07 -16.76
CA ASN A 96 18.39 7.26 -16.96
C ASN A 96 17.15 7.88 -16.31
N ILE A 97 17.27 8.43 -15.09
CA ILE A 97 16.16 9.12 -14.43
C ILE A 97 15.68 10.30 -15.29
N VAL A 98 16.61 11.15 -15.74
CA VAL A 98 16.27 12.32 -16.56
C VAL A 98 15.67 11.92 -17.91
N GLN A 99 16.15 10.84 -18.52
CA GLN A 99 15.68 10.38 -19.83
C GLN A 99 14.31 9.71 -19.77
N PHE A 100 14.05 8.91 -18.75
CA PHE A 100 12.87 8.04 -18.68
C PHE A 100 11.77 8.55 -17.75
N VAL A 101 12.07 9.50 -16.86
CA VAL A 101 11.08 10.03 -15.90
C VAL A 101 10.65 11.43 -16.33
N SER A 102 9.39 11.57 -16.69
CA SER A 102 8.75 12.86 -16.94
C SER A 102 7.95 13.29 -15.72
N LEU A 103 8.14 14.53 -15.27
CA LEU A 103 7.18 15.16 -14.36
C LEU A 103 5.95 15.61 -15.17
N PRO A 104 4.72 15.40 -14.64
CA PRO A 104 3.57 16.11 -15.17
C PRO A 104 3.85 17.62 -15.08
N GLN A 105 3.46 18.38 -16.11
CA GLN A 105 3.58 19.83 -16.03
C GLN A 105 2.60 20.31 -14.96
N ASP A 106 3.11 21.04 -13.97
CA ASP A 106 2.25 21.78 -13.06
C ASP A 106 1.53 22.84 -13.89
N GLU A 107 0.31 22.53 -14.33
CA GLU A 107 -0.65 23.45 -14.91
C GLU A 107 -1.10 24.45 -13.84
N HIS A 108 -0.19 25.27 -13.35
CA HIS A 108 -0.52 26.56 -12.79
C HIS A 108 -0.57 27.56 -13.95
N VAL A 109 -1.50 27.30 -14.89
CA VAL A 109 -2.04 28.37 -15.72
C VAL A 109 -2.71 29.31 -14.73
N ASN A 110 -1.98 30.33 -14.32
CA ASN A 110 -2.49 31.45 -13.56
C ASN A 110 -3.71 31.96 -14.31
N LYS A 111 -4.90 31.56 -13.86
CA LYS A 111 -6.14 32.22 -14.22
C LYS A 111 -6.02 33.60 -13.57
N LYS A 112 -5.46 34.54 -14.34
CA LYS A 112 -5.54 35.96 -14.01
C LYS A 112 -7.03 36.25 -13.90
N GLU A 113 -7.52 36.33 -12.68
CA GLU A 113 -8.76 37.03 -12.39
C GLU A 113 -8.44 38.51 -12.66
N GLU A 114 -8.80 38.96 -13.86
CA GLU A 114 -8.98 40.38 -14.15
C GLU A 114 -10.06 40.90 -13.19
N ASN A 115 -9.65 41.83 -12.32
CA ASN A 115 -10.51 42.76 -11.59
C ASN A 115 -9.96 44.17 -11.80
#